data_AF-G5AVJ3-F1
#
_entry.id   AF-G5AVJ3-F1
#
_cell.length_a   1.000
_cell.length_b   1.000
_cell.length_c   1.000
_cell.angle_alpha   90.00
_cell.angle_beta   90.00
_cell.angle_gamma   90.00
#
_symmetry.space_group_name_H-M   'P 1'
#
loop_
_entity.id
_entity.type
_entity.pdbx_description
1 polymer ?
#
loop_
_entity_poly.entity_id
_entity_poly.type
_entity_poly.pdbx_seq_one_letter_code
_entity_poly.pdbx_strand_id
1 'polypeptide(L)'
;MIGQKTQYSFCPSPARKRRACGAYPTDPGASVAAVAEETGDVAVAPPRRPGRGKPYFIKLMGFVAEERKHYTVYLHARQAFTWTQMCDIRDVKVVILGQDACGPNQVRGLCFSVQRPVQPLPSLENIYKELSTDMDGFVHAGHGDVSGWAKQGVLLLNTVLTVRAHQANSHQERG
;
A
#
# COMPACT_ATOMS: atom_id res chain seq x y z
N MET A 1 7.16 -37.32 -32.78
CA MET A 1 5.69 -37.26 -32.83
C MET A 1 5.21 -36.45 -31.64
N ILE A 2 4.52 -35.33 -31.93
CA ILE A 2 3.42 -34.69 -31.16
C ILE A 2 3.76 -34.35 -29.68
N GLY A 3 3.93 -33.10 -29.23
CA GLY A 3 3.39 -31.82 -29.66
C GLY A 3 2.26 -31.40 -28.71
N GLN A 4 2.48 -30.39 -27.85
CA GLN A 4 1.49 -29.37 -27.46
C GLN A 4 2.24 -28.11 -26.99
N LYS A 5 2.24 -27.08 -27.85
CA LYS A 5 2.61 -25.71 -27.51
C LYS A 5 1.34 -25.03 -26.99
N THR A 6 1.32 -24.59 -25.75
CA THR A 6 0.28 -23.70 -25.24
C THR A 6 0.68 -22.27 -25.60
N GLN A 7 0.17 -21.76 -26.72
CA GLN A 7 0.26 -20.35 -27.07
C GLN A 7 -0.75 -19.57 -26.20
N TYR A 8 -0.24 -18.79 -25.25
CA TYR A 8 -1.05 -17.73 -24.63
C TYR A 8 -1.11 -16.55 -25.60
N SER A 9 -2.22 -16.47 -26.34
CA SER A 9 -2.58 -15.32 -27.16
C SER A 9 -2.96 -14.16 -26.23
N PHE A 10 -2.09 -13.17 -26.12
CA PHE A 10 -2.36 -11.92 -25.39
C PHE A 10 -3.23 -11.02 -26.28
N CYS A 11 -4.54 -10.97 -26.00
CA CYS A 11 -5.41 -9.95 -26.62
C CYS A 11 -5.12 -8.59 -25.98
N PRO A 12 -4.75 -7.55 -26.77
CA PRO A 12 -4.67 -6.19 -26.24
C PRO A 12 -6.09 -5.64 -26.01
N SER A 13 -6.44 -5.39 -24.74
CA SER A 13 -7.67 -4.70 -24.37
C SER A 13 -7.53 -3.18 -24.67
N PRO A 14 -8.57 -2.49 -25.15
CA PRO A 14 -8.45 -1.13 -25.68
C PRO A 14 -8.07 -0.12 -24.59
N ALA A 15 -7.18 0.80 -24.96
CA ALA A 15 -6.68 1.88 -24.14
C ALA A 15 -7.82 2.79 -23.63
N ARG A 16 -8.14 2.70 -22.33
CA ARG A 16 -9.03 3.65 -21.67
C ARG A 16 -8.23 4.89 -21.27
N LYS A 17 -8.73 6.07 -21.68
CA LYS A 17 -8.10 7.38 -21.54
C LYS A 17 -7.45 7.59 -20.16
N ARG A 18 -6.15 7.90 -20.18
CA ARG A 18 -5.34 8.30 -19.02
C ARG A 18 -5.99 9.52 -18.36
N ARG A 19 -6.45 9.40 -17.10
CA ARG A 19 -6.62 10.59 -16.24
C ARG A 19 -5.22 11.07 -15.84
N ALA A 20 -4.96 12.34 -16.08
CA ALA A 20 -3.71 12.99 -15.69
C ALA A 20 -3.47 12.86 -14.19
N CYS A 21 -2.26 12.45 -13.80
CA CYS A 21 -1.78 12.53 -12.44
C CYS A 21 -1.66 14.01 -12.06
N GLY A 22 -2.50 14.50 -11.15
CA GLY A 22 -2.26 15.76 -10.47
C GLY A 22 -0.98 15.64 -9.63
N ALA A 23 -0.10 16.64 -9.75
CA ALA A 23 1.08 16.79 -8.91
C ALA A 23 0.65 16.99 -7.45
N TYR A 24 1.35 16.35 -6.51
CA TYR A 24 1.19 16.64 -5.08
C TYR A 24 1.90 17.97 -4.76
N PRO A 25 1.23 18.93 -4.10
CA PRO A 25 1.91 20.12 -3.60
C PRO A 25 2.81 19.75 -2.42
N THR A 26 4.01 20.31 -2.42
CA THR A 26 4.94 20.35 -1.29
C THR A 26 4.61 21.58 -0.45
N ASP A 27 4.08 21.41 0.77
CA ASP A 27 3.91 22.53 1.70
C ASP A 27 5.05 22.56 2.73
N PRO A 28 5.79 23.68 2.85
CA PRO A 28 6.45 24.06 4.09
C PRO A 28 5.47 24.85 4.97
N GLY A 29 5.52 24.62 6.27
CA GLY A 29 4.49 25.08 7.21
C GLY A 29 4.28 26.59 7.31
N ALA A 30 3.04 26.99 7.55
CA ALA A 30 2.66 28.17 8.32
C ALA A 30 1.16 28.09 8.69
N SER A 31 0.84 28.70 9.81
CA SER A 31 -0.42 28.66 10.56
C SER A 31 -1.54 29.57 10.02
N VAL A 32 -2.71 29.34 10.61
CA VAL A 32 -3.90 30.19 10.85
C VAL A 32 -5.00 30.35 9.80
N ALA A 33 -6.20 30.39 10.38
CA ALA A 33 -7.47 31.00 9.97
C ALA A 33 -8.47 30.11 9.21
N ALA A 34 -9.56 29.84 9.92
CA ALA A 34 -10.81 29.32 9.40
C ALA A 34 -11.45 30.32 8.43
N VAL A 35 -11.92 29.81 7.31
CA VAL A 35 -13.01 30.38 6.51
C VAL A 35 -13.86 29.22 6.02
N ALA A 36 -15.13 29.25 6.42
CA ALA A 36 -16.15 28.36 5.90
C ALA A 36 -16.60 28.90 4.54
N GLU A 37 -16.52 28.08 3.50
CA GLU A 37 -17.37 28.22 2.32
C GLU A 37 -18.12 26.90 2.10
N GLU A 38 -19.44 27.03 2.04
CA GLU A 38 -20.32 26.01 1.49
C GLU A 38 -20.07 25.95 -0.02
N THR A 39 -19.60 24.80 -0.49
CA THR A 39 -19.74 24.45 -1.91
C THR A 39 -20.20 23.01 -1.96
N GLY A 40 -21.42 22.83 -2.46
CA GLY A 40 -22.01 21.53 -2.72
C GLY A 40 -21.22 20.81 -3.79
N ASP A 41 -20.39 19.88 -3.37
CA ASP A 41 -19.95 18.75 -4.17
C ASP A 41 -20.30 17.48 -3.39
N VAL A 42 -20.99 16.57 -4.08
CA VAL A 42 -21.45 15.29 -3.53
C VAL A 42 -20.24 14.54 -2.98
N ALA A 43 -20.05 14.65 -1.66
CA ALA A 43 -19.15 13.80 -0.92
C ALA A 43 -19.70 12.38 -1.05
N VAL A 44 -19.21 11.64 -2.04
CA VAL A 44 -19.33 10.18 -2.05
C VAL A 44 -18.60 9.72 -0.80
N ALA A 45 -19.35 9.56 0.28
CA ALA A 45 -18.83 9.03 1.53
C ALA A 45 -18.10 7.72 1.18
N PRO A 46 -16.87 7.51 1.66
CA PRO A 46 -16.16 6.27 1.40
C PRO A 46 -17.08 5.12 1.84
N PRO A 47 -17.24 4.07 1.02
CA PRO A 47 -18.17 2.99 1.33
C PRO A 47 -17.97 2.54 2.78
N ARG A 48 -19.06 2.42 3.53
CA ARG A 48 -19.04 1.98 4.93
C ARG A 48 -18.38 0.61 4.97
N ARG A 49 -17.08 0.59 5.27
CA ARG A 49 -16.27 -0.63 5.31
C ARG A 49 -16.92 -1.61 6.30
N PRO A 50 -17.39 -2.79 5.85
CA PRO A 50 -17.93 -3.78 6.76
C PRO A 50 -16.86 -4.13 7.80
N GLY A 51 -17.27 -4.25 9.07
CA GLY A 51 -16.36 -4.61 10.18
C GLY A 51 -16.02 -3.50 11.17
N ARG A 52 -16.16 -2.21 10.82
CA ARG A 52 -15.77 -1.10 11.74
C ARG A 52 -16.55 -1.01 13.04
N GLY A 53 -17.81 -1.47 13.06
CA GLY A 53 -18.64 -1.52 14.26
C GLY A 53 -18.49 -2.80 15.09
N LYS A 54 -17.61 -3.73 14.70
CA LYS A 54 -17.45 -5.00 15.41
C LYS A 54 -16.67 -4.78 16.72
N PRO A 55 -17.00 -5.50 17.81
CA PRO A 55 -16.31 -5.32 19.10
C PRO A 55 -14.79 -5.48 19.02
N TYR A 56 -14.29 -6.45 18.23
CA TYR A 56 -12.85 -6.66 18.04
C TYR A 56 -12.18 -5.44 17.39
N PHE A 57 -12.83 -4.80 16.41
CA PHE A 57 -12.28 -3.65 15.69
C PHE A 57 -12.25 -2.40 16.59
N ILE A 58 -13.28 -2.20 17.41
CA ILE A 58 -13.31 -1.12 18.41
C ILE A 58 -12.17 -1.31 19.41
N LYS A 59 -11.98 -2.54 19.91
CA LYS A 59 -10.87 -2.88 20.82
C LYS A 59 -9.51 -2.64 20.17
N LEU A 60 -9.32 -3.09 18.93
CA LEU A 60 -8.09 -2.88 18.15
C LEU A 60 -7.78 -1.40 17.96
N MET A 61 -8.77 -0.59 17.56
CA MET A 61 -8.58 0.85 17.38
C MET A 61 -8.26 1.55 18.70
N GLY A 62 -8.88 1.13 19.80
CA GLY A 62 -8.53 1.61 21.15
C GLY A 62 -7.10 1.27 21.55
N PHE A 63 -6.66 0.03 21.29
CA PHE A 63 -5.28 -0.40 21.52
C PHE A 63 -4.27 0.44 20.72
N VAL A 64 -4.48 0.60 19.41
CA VAL A 64 -3.57 1.39 18.55
C VAL A 64 -3.56 2.87 18.96
N ALA A 65 -4.71 3.42 19.38
CA ALA A 65 -4.78 4.79 19.88
C ALA A 65 -4.00 4.96 21.18
N GLU A 66 -4.03 3.99 22.08
CA GLU A 66 -3.26 4.01 23.32
C GLU A 66 -1.76 3.84 23.05
N GLU A 67 -1.36 2.90 22.20
CA GLU A 67 0.05 2.71 21.80
C GLU A 67 0.67 3.99 21.25
N ARG A 68 -0.09 4.76 20.46
CA ARG A 68 0.35 6.04 19.89
C ARG A 68 0.54 7.16 20.92
N LYS A 69 0.00 7.04 22.13
CA LYS A 69 0.24 8.00 23.22
C LYS A 69 1.60 7.76 23.88
N HIS A 70 2.03 6.50 23.93
CA HIS A 70 3.22 6.07 24.68
C HIS A 70 4.43 5.82 23.79
N TYR A 71 4.21 5.49 22.52
CA TYR A 71 5.26 5.08 21.60
C TYR A 71 5.09 5.66 20.20
N THR A 72 6.20 5.76 19.47
CA THR A 72 6.17 6.00 18.03
C THR A 72 5.66 4.75 17.32
N VAL A 73 4.49 4.85 16.70
CA VAL A 73 3.84 3.75 15.96
C VAL A 73 3.74 4.08 14.48
N TYR A 74 4.25 3.20 13.64
CA TYR A 74 4.08 3.23 12.18
C TYR A 74 3.02 2.20 11.76
N LEU A 75 2.25 2.36 10.68
CA LEU A 75 2.08 3.58 9.89
C LEU A 75 1.10 4.54 10.56
N HIS A 76 1.12 5.79 10.09
CA HIS A 76 0.04 6.74 10.38
C HIS A 76 -1.30 6.26 9.80
N ALA A 77 -2.41 6.63 10.44
CA ALA A 77 -3.75 6.17 10.08
C ALA A 77 -4.11 6.40 8.61
N ARG A 78 -3.66 7.51 8.02
CA ARG A 78 -3.91 7.84 6.60
C ARG A 78 -3.17 6.91 5.64
N GLN A 79 -2.01 6.37 6.05
CA GLN A 79 -1.18 5.50 5.21
C GLN A 79 -1.54 4.01 5.38
N ALA A 80 -2.08 3.60 6.52
CA ALA A 80 -2.47 2.20 6.79
C ALA A 80 -3.42 1.60 5.73
N PHE A 81 -4.16 2.46 5.03
CA PHE A 81 -5.13 2.05 4.03
C PHE A 81 -4.79 2.51 2.61
N THR A 82 -3.54 2.92 2.34
CA THR A 82 -3.11 3.37 1.00
C THR A 82 -3.37 2.32 -0.08
N TRP A 83 -3.25 1.02 0.25
CA TRP A 83 -3.56 -0.08 -0.67
C TRP A 83 -4.99 0.01 -1.25
N THR A 84 -5.96 0.54 -0.49
CA THR A 84 -7.35 0.73 -0.97
C THR A 84 -7.49 1.78 -2.07
N GLN A 85 -6.46 2.60 -2.29
CA GLN A 85 -6.46 3.68 -3.27
C GLN A 85 -5.67 3.31 -4.53
N MET A 86 -4.97 2.17 -4.54
CA MET A 86 -4.05 1.81 -5.65
C MET A 86 -4.74 1.06 -6.78
N CYS A 87 -5.71 0.20 -6.47
CA CYS A 87 -6.56 -0.50 -7.43
C CYS A 87 -7.94 -0.74 -6.83
N ASP A 88 -8.96 -0.85 -7.68
CA ASP A 88 -10.28 -1.33 -7.25
C ASP A 88 -10.15 -2.79 -6.83
N ILE A 89 -10.89 -3.20 -5.81
CA ILE A 89 -10.92 -4.59 -5.34
C ILE A 89 -11.31 -5.58 -6.46
N ARG A 90 -12.10 -5.11 -7.44
CA ARG A 90 -12.52 -5.90 -8.61
C ARG A 90 -11.41 -6.09 -9.65
N ASP A 91 -10.37 -5.26 -9.62
CA ASP A 91 -9.24 -5.29 -10.56
C ASP A 91 -8.04 -6.06 -10.00
N VAL A 92 -8.15 -6.60 -8.77
CA VAL A 92 -7.08 -7.38 -8.12
C VAL A 92 -6.91 -8.73 -8.83
N LYS A 93 -5.67 -9.02 -9.21
CA LYS A 93 -5.25 -10.26 -9.89
C LYS A 93 -4.36 -11.13 -9.02
N VAL A 94 -3.50 -10.49 -8.23
CA VAL A 94 -2.50 -11.15 -7.38
C VAL A 94 -2.55 -10.51 -6.00
N VAL A 95 -2.45 -11.32 -4.95
CA VAL A 95 -2.33 -10.85 -3.57
C VAL A 95 -0.97 -11.27 -3.03
N ILE A 96 -0.19 -10.30 -2.57
CA ILE A 96 1.09 -10.50 -1.89
C ILE A 96 0.92 -10.06 -0.44
N LEU A 97 1.17 -11.00 0.48
CA LEU A 97 1.04 -10.77 1.91
C LEU A 97 2.42 -10.58 2.55
N GLY A 98 2.61 -9.43 3.20
CA GLY A 98 3.73 -9.18 4.09
C GLY A 98 3.37 -9.46 5.55
N GLN A 99 4.39 -9.62 6.39
CA GLN A 99 4.21 -9.87 7.81
C GLN A 99 3.70 -8.62 8.54
N ASP A 100 4.59 -7.67 8.82
CA ASP A 100 4.29 -6.43 9.51
C ASP A 100 4.83 -5.19 8.76
N ALA A 101 4.35 -4.02 9.17
CA ALA A 101 4.91 -2.75 8.70
C ALA A 101 6.39 -2.67 9.10
N CYS A 102 7.27 -2.34 8.15
CA CYS A 102 8.68 -2.13 8.44
C CYS A 102 8.98 -0.62 8.48
N GLY A 103 9.73 -0.16 9.51
CA GLY A 103 10.59 1.04 9.55
C GLY A 103 10.03 2.47 9.26
N PRO A 104 10.52 3.53 9.94
CA PRO A 104 10.11 4.93 9.74
C PRO A 104 10.08 5.42 8.28
N ASN A 105 11.08 5.04 7.48
CA ASN A 105 11.32 5.57 6.13
C ASN A 105 10.72 4.67 5.02
N GLN A 106 9.98 3.63 5.40
CA GLN A 106 9.64 2.49 4.55
C GLN A 106 8.11 2.30 4.41
N VAL A 107 7.35 3.32 4.80
CA VAL A 107 5.95 3.15 5.22
C VAL A 107 5.03 3.87 4.25
N ARG A 108 4.62 3.19 3.18
CA ARG A 108 3.61 3.68 2.21
C ARG A 108 2.25 3.00 2.30
N GLY A 109 2.08 2.01 3.19
CA GLY A 109 0.84 1.20 3.21
C GLY A 109 0.79 0.12 2.15
N LEU A 110 1.93 -0.19 1.53
CA LEU A 110 2.14 -1.29 0.59
C LEU A 110 3.27 -2.16 1.14
N CYS A 111 3.06 -3.47 1.23
CA CYS A 111 4.11 -4.39 1.71
C CYS A 111 5.34 -4.31 0.80
N PHE A 112 6.54 -4.42 1.39
CA PHE A 112 7.85 -4.31 0.73
C PHE A 112 8.20 -2.95 0.10
N SER A 113 7.23 -2.04 -0.09
CA SER A 113 7.46 -0.76 -0.77
C SER A 113 8.15 0.25 0.14
N VAL A 114 9.18 0.91 -0.37
CA VAL A 114 9.80 2.08 0.28
C VAL A 114 9.64 3.32 -0.61
N GLN A 115 9.72 4.52 -0.01
CA GLN A 115 9.62 5.77 -0.75
C GLN A 115 10.98 6.16 -1.34
N ARG A 116 11.03 6.56 -2.61
CA ARG A 116 12.26 7.10 -3.21
C ARG A 116 12.72 8.36 -2.44
N PRO A 117 14.04 8.57 -2.22
CA PRO A 117 15.17 7.82 -2.76
C PRO A 117 15.67 6.67 -1.87
N VAL A 118 14.88 6.19 -0.90
CA VAL A 118 15.28 5.11 0.00
C VAL A 118 15.57 3.84 -0.80
N GLN A 119 16.70 3.22 -0.49
CA GLN A 119 17.14 1.96 -1.11
C GLN A 119 16.14 0.83 -0.80
N PRO A 120 15.97 -0.14 -1.71
CA PRO A 120 15.09 -1.28 -1.47
C PRO A 120 15.42 -2.01 -0.17
N LEU A 121 14.39 -2.56 0.46
CA LEU A 121 14.55 -3.43 1.62
C LEU A 121 15.29 -4.71 1.23
N PRO A 122 16.07 -5.35 2.13
CA PRO A 122 16.73 -6.63 1.85
C PRO A 122 15.75 -7.71 1.33
N SER A 123 14.53 -7.74 1.86
CA SER A 123 13.48 -8.64 1.38
C SER A 123 13.04 -8.32 -0.05
N LEU A 124 12.95 -7.04 -0.42
CA LEU A 124 12.60 -6.63 -1.78
C LEU A 124 13.75 -6.88 -2.76
N GLU A 125 15.01 -6.71 -2.32
CA GLU A 125 16.19 -7.10 -3.10
C GLU A 125 16.17 -8.59 -3.45
N ASN A 126 15.79 -9.44 -2.49
CA ASN A 126 15.64 -10.87 -2.75
C ASN A 126 14.52 -11.16 -3.76
N ILE A 127 13.40 -10.44 -3.69
CA ILE A 127 12.33 -10.55 -4.71
C ILE A 127 12.86 -10.14 -6.08
N TYR A 128 13.63 -9.06 -6.19
CA TYR A 128 14.19 -8.64 -7.47
C TYR A 128 15.22 -9.64 -8.03
N LYS A 129 16.02 -10.28 -7.19
CA LYS A 129 16.92 -11.36 -7.61
C LYS A 129 16.16 -12.56 -8.16
N GLU A 130 15.09 -12.97 -7.48
CA GLU A 130 14.25 -14.07 -7.95
C GLU A 130 13.61 -13.71 -9.29
N LEU A 131 13.03 -12.51 -9.42
CA LEU A 131 12.46 -12.03 -10.68
C LEU A 131 13.49 -11.98 -11.81
N SER A 132 14.74 -11.63 -11.53
CA SER A 132 15.80 -11.62 -12.55
C SER A 132 16.18 -13.02 -13.06
N THR A 133 15.91 -14.06 -12.26
CA THR A 133 16.18 -15.46 -12.62
C THR A 133 14.97 -16.09 -13.31
N ASP A 134 13.76 -15.76 -12.86
CA ASP A 134 12.51 -16.33 -13.38
C ASP A 134 12.00 -15.67 -14.66
N MET A 135 12.34 -14.39 -14.89
CA MET A 135 11.81 -13.62 -16.01
C MET A 135 12.93 -13.13 -16.94
N ASP A 136 13.00 -13.72 -18.13
CA ASP A 136 13.89 -13.26 -19.20
C ASP A 136 13.64 -11.77 -19.51
N GLY A 137 14.71 -10.97 -19.47
CA GLY A 137 14.65 -9.54 -19.75
C GLY A 137 14.16 -8.66 -18.60
N PHE A 138 13.96 -9.21 -17.40
CA PHE A 138 13.70 -8.38 -16.22
C PHE A 138 14.92 -7.51 -15.87
N VAL A 139 14.68 -6.23 -15.63
CA VAL A 139 15.72 -5.27 -15.23
C VAL A 139 15.38 -4.71 -13.85
N HIS A 140 16.35 -4.78 -12.94
CA HIS A 140 16.22 -4.25 -11.59
C HIS A 140 15.87 -2.76 -11.63
N ALA A 141 14.80 -2.36 -10.93
CA ALA A 141 14.26 -1.01 -11.02
C ALA A 141 15.15 0.08 -10.38
N GLY A 142 16.13 -0.31 -9.56
CA GLY A 142 17.06 0.61 -8.88
C GLY A 142 16.40 1.41 -7.75
N HIS A 143 15.17 1.07 -7.38
CA HIS A 143 14.42 1.69 -6.30
C HIS A 143 13.44 0.69 -5.67
N GLY A 144 12.99 0.96 -4.45
CA GLY A 144 12.04 0.08 -3.77
C GLY A 144 10.57 0.52 -3.81
N ASP A 145 10.21 1.48 -4.66
CA ASP A 145 8.80 1.83 -4.92
C ASP A 145 8.12 0.80 -5.83
N VAL A 146 7.20 0.01 -5.28
CA VAL A 146 6.41 -1.01 -6.01
C VAL A 146 4.97 -0.56 -6.31
N SER A 147 4.69 0.75 -6.24
CA SER A 147 3.36 1.29 -6.59
C SER A 147 2.94 1.00 -8.03
N GLY A 148 3.89 0.74 -8.93
CA GLY A 148 3.62 0.27 -10.29
C GLY A 148 2.89 -1.07 -10.32
N TRP A 149 3.28 -2.02 -9.47
CA TRP A 149 2.62 -3.33 -9.36
C TRP A 149 1.19 -3.16 -8.81
N ALA A 150 1.03 -2.30 -7.80
CA ALA A 150 -0.27 -2.03 -7.19
C ALA A 150 -1.29 -1.52 -8.22
N LYS A 151 -0.87 -0.62 -9.11
CA LYS A 151 -1.71 -0.08 -10.20
C LYS A 151 -2.09 -1.11 -11.26
N GLN A 152 -1.36 -2.23 -11.36
CA GLN A 152 -1.62 -3.30 -12.34
C GLN A 152 -2.53 -4.42 -11.79
N GLY A 153 -2.97 -4.30 -10.53
CA GLY A 153 -3.83 -5.27 -9.85
C GLY A 153 -3.08 -6.18 -8.87
N VAL A 154 -1.87 -5.81 -8.42
CA VAL A 154 -1.16 -6.55 -7.36
C VAL A 154 -1.49 -5.94 -5.99
N LEU A 155 -2.31 -6.62 -5.21
CA LEU A 155 -2.65 -6.19 -3.85
C LEU A 155 -1.49 -6.50 -2.89
N LEU A 156 -0.78 -5.45 -2.47
CA LEU A 156 0.37 -5.50 -1.56
C LEU A 156 -0.07 -5.15 -0.13
N LEU A 157 -0.32 -6.15 0.71
CA LEU A 157 -0.93 -5.97 2.03
C LEU A 157 -0.11 -6.62 3.14
N ASN A 158 0.12 -5.93 4.25
CA ASN A 158 0.67 -6.55 5.45
C ASN A 158 -0.45 -7.17 6.29
N THR A 159 -0.20 -8.33 6.90
CA THR A 159 -1.11 -8.94 7.86
C THR A 159 -1.25 -8.10 9.14
N VAL A 160 -0.17 -7.45 9.56
CA VAL A 160 -0.16 -6.47 10.65
C VAL A 160 0.14 -5.08 10.10
N LEU A 161 -0.83 -4.16 10.20
CA LEU A 161 -0.75 -2.84 9.57
C LEU A 161 -0.01 -1.79 10.40
N THR A 162 0.24 -2.07 11.69
CA THR A 162 0.93 -1.14 12.58
C THR A 162 2.00 -1.85 13.40
N VAL A 163 3.07 -1.14 13.73
CA VAL A 163 4.24 -1.62 14.44
C VAL A 163 4.77 -0.47 15.30
N ARG A 164 5.40 -0.80 16.42
CA ARG A 164 6.13 0.16 17.23
C ARG A 164 7.53 0.35 16.63
N ALA A 165 8.04 1.57 16.68
CA ALA A 165 9.38 1.86 16.19
C ALA A 165 10.41 0.93 16.86
N HIS A 166 11.29 0.35 16.03
CA HIS A 166 12.36 -0.57 16.45
C HIS A 166 11.90 -1.86 17.16
N GLN A 167 10.61 -2.22 17.10
CA GLN A 167 10.09 -3.46 17.69
C GLN A 167 9.21 -4.19 16.67
N ALA A 168 9.84 -5.05 15.86
CA ALA A 168 9.13 -5.90 14.91
C ALA A 168 8.07 -6.76 15.62
N ASN A 169 6.95 -7.01 14.95
CA ASN A 169 5.82 -7.78 15.46
C ASN A 169 5.18 -7.26 16.77
N SER A 170 5.46 -6.03 17.20
CA SER A 170 4.96 -5.51 18.48
C SER A 170 3.43 -5.51 18.60
N HIS A 171 2.71 -5.43 17.48
CA HIS A 171 1.24 -5.43 17.43
C HIS A 171 0.67 -6.74 16.86
N GLN A 172 1.49 -7.79 16.74
CA GLN A 172 0.99 -9.12 16.38
C GLN A 172 -0.06 -9.58 17.40
N GLU A 173 -1.08 -10.30 16.92
CA GLU A 173 -2.15 -10.88 17.75
C GLU A 173 -3.06 -9.86 18.46
N ARG A 174 -3.02 -8.57 18.07
CA ARG A 174 -3.85 -7.52 18.66
C ARG A 174 -5.23 -7.35 18.01
N GLY A 175 -5.48 -8.06 16.90
CA GLY A 175 -6.76 -8.07 16.18
C GLY A 175 -6.60 -8.18 14.68
#